data_AF-A0A4Y2HGX5-F1
#
_entry.id   AF-A0A4Y2HGX5-F1
#
_cell.length_a   1.000
_cell.length_b   1.000
_cell.length_c   1.000
_cell.angle_alpha   90.00
_cell.angle_beta   90.00
_cell.angle_gamma   90.00
#
_symmetry.space_group_name_H-M   'P 1'
#
loop_
_entity.id
_entity.type
_entity.pdbx_description
1 polymer ?
#
loop_
_entity_poly.entity_id
_entity_poly.type
_entity_poly.pdbx_seq_one_letter_code
_entity_poly.pdbx_strand_id
1 'polypeptide(L)'
;MVNTRSQTKMAENSDLLPLLAEMKKSMEKGQEEMEKGQEKMKKGQEEINKRHEEMKKELEMGQEEMKNLIRAEKEEMTAHVEIQVEEMKEHVNRSIGKVEEDVQGAKTEIDEVQGKISVLEQRISDLEIRPNNIPASPELMYSRPIVKSLTFDGQTSWTVFKTQFDVVSSTNGWTGPVKASQLVASLQGTEAEVLQGIPAEK
;
A
#
# COMPACT_ATOMS: atom_id res chain seq x y z
N MET A 1 -61.82 18.58 125.21
CA MET A 1 -61.50 17.64 124.10
C MET A 1 -61.49 18.43 122.79
N VAL A 2 -60.46 19.24 122.53
CA VAL A 2 -60.35 20.03 121.29
C VAL A 2 -58.88 19.99 120.86
N ASN A 3 -58.46 18.85 120.29
CA ASN A 3 -57.11 18.72 119.72
C ASN A 3 -57.05 17.79 118.51
N THR A 4 -58.14 17.14 118.15
CA THR A 4 -58.15 16.17 117.04
C THR A 4 -58.12 16.87 115.67
N ARG A 5 -58.86 17.97 115.48
CA ARG A 5 -58.93 18.65 114.16
C ARG A 5 -57.63 19.32 113.71
N SER A 6 -56.84 19.88 114.63
CA SER A 6 -55.51 20.44 114.30
C SER A 6 -54.46 19.35 114.11
N GLN A 7 -54.54 18.23 114.84
CA GLN A 7 -53.67 17.08 114.61
C GLN A 7 -53.95 16.38 113.27
N THR A 8 -55.22 16.27 112.86
CA THR A 8 -55.59 15.74 111.53
C THR A 8 -55.10 16.66 110.40
N LYS A 9 -55.23 17.99 110.54
CA LYS A 9 -54.65 18.94 109.57
C LYS A 9 -53.12 18.94 109.53
N MET A 10 -52.44 18.73 110.67
CA MET A 10 -50.97 18.59 110.69
C MET A 10 -50.52 17.24 110.11
N ALA A 11 -51.29 16.16 110.30
CA ALA A 11 -51.02 14.87 109.67
C ALA A 11 -51.21 14.92 108.14
N GLU A 12 -52.30 15.52 107.66
CA GLU A 12 -52.55 15.73 106.23
C GLU A 12 -51.47 16.61 105.57
N ASN A 13 -50.97 17.65 106.25
CA ASN A 13 -49.84 18.46 105.74
C ASN A 13 -48.48 17.74 105.79
N SER A 14 -48.30 16.81 106.73
CA SER A 14 -47.09 15.98 106.85
C SER A 14 -46.98 14.98 105.70
N ASP A 15 -48.11 14.48 105.19
CA ASP A 15 -48.15 13.51 104.08
C ASP A 15 -48.01 14.17 102.70
N LEU A 16 -48.24 15.49 102.59
CA LEU A 16 -48.08 16.24 101.33
C LEU A 16 -46.62 16.59 101.00
N LEU A 17 -45.75 16.78 102.01
CA LEU A 17 -44.33 17.10 101.81
C LEU A 17 -43.53 15.97 101.11
N PRO A 18 -43.69 14.68 101.48
CA PRO A 18 -43.09 13.56 100.76
C PRO A 18 -43.51 13.47 99.30
N LEU A 19 -44.81 13.67 99.01
CA LEU A 19 -45.34 13.66 97.64
C LEU A 19 -44.72 14.78 96.78
N LEU A 20 -44.56 15.98 97.34
CA LEU A 20 -43.92 17.10 96.64
C LEU A 20 -42.44 16.80 96.33
N ALA A 21 -41.73 16.17 97.27
CA ALA A 21 -40.33 15.76 97.10
C ALA A 21 -40.18 14.67 96.03
N GLU A 22 -41.09 13.69 96.01
CA GLU A 22 -41.13 12.65 94.98
C GLU A 22 -41.44 13.23 93.59
N MET A 23 -42.38 14.17 93.51
CA MET A 23 -42.73 14.87 92.27
C MET A 23 -41.58 15.73 91.75
N LYS A 24 -40.84 16.40 92.63
CA LYS A 24 -39.64 17.17 92.26
C LYS A 24 -38.54 16.25 91.72
N LYS A 25 -38.32 15.10 92.38
CA LYS A 25 -37.32 14.11 91.96
C LYS A 25 -37.66 13.48 90.61
N SER A 26 -38.94 13.18 90.35
CA SER A 26 -39.37 12.64 89.05
C SER A 26 -39.24 13.69 87.94
N MET A 27 -39.53 14.96 88.23
CA MET A 27 -39.33 16.07 87.30
C MET A 27 -37.86 16.29 86.96
N GLU A 28 -36.97 16.31 87.97
CA GLU A 28 -35.52 16.42 87.75
C GLU A 28 -35.00 15.25 86.92
N LYS A 29 -35.43 14.02 87.21
CA LYS A 29 -35.06 12.83 86.42
C LYS A 29 -35.57 12.93 84.97
N GLY A 30 -36.79 13.43 84.76
CA GLY A 30 -37.36 13.65 83.43
C GLY A 30 -36.60 14.73 82.63
N GLN A 31 -36.14 15.80 83.28
CA GLN A 31 -35.28 16.81 82.67
C GLN A 31 -33.90 16.25 82.29
N GLU A 32 -33.28 15.48 83.18
CA GLU A 32 -31.96 14.87 82.92
C GLU A 32 -32.03 13.85 81.77
N GLU A 33 -33.12 13.06 81.69
CA GLU A 33 -33.38 12.16 80.56
C GLU A 33 -33.61 12.94 79.25
N MET A 34 -34.29 14.09 79.31
CA MET A 34 -34.49 14.96 78.14
C MET A 34 -33.17 15.57 77.64
N GLU A 35 -32.31 16.08 78.52
CA GLU A 35 -30.99 16.58 78.15
C GLU A 35 -30.12 15.48 77.52
N LYS A 36 -30.05 14.30 78.15
CA LYS A 36 -29.33 13.14 77.57
C LYS A 36 -29.90 12.72 76.22
N GLY A 37 -31.22 12.81 76.04
CA GLY A 37 -31.89 12.55 74.75
C GLY A 37 -31.49 13.57 73.67
N GLN A 38 -31.47 14.85 74.01
CA GLN A 38 -31.06 15.92 73.10
C GLN A 38 -29.58 15.85 72.73
N GLU A 39 -28.71 15.52 73.68
CA GLU A 39 -27.27 15.38 73.44
C GLU A 39 -26.98 14.20 72.51
N LYS A 40 -27.64 13.05 72.71
CA LYS A 40 -27.57 11.90 71.80
C LYS A 40 -28.04 12.26 70.39
N MET A 41 -29.13 13.02 70.27
CA MET A 41 -29.66 13.46 68.98
C MET A 41 -28.66 14.38 68.27
N LYS A 42 -28.09 15.37 68.97
CA LYS A 42 -27.04 16.24 68.42
C LYS A 42 -25.84 15.44 67.93
N LYS A 43 -25.33 14.53 68.75
CA LYS A 43 -24.19 13.69 68.39
C LYS A 43 -24.50 12.80 67.18
N GLY A 44 -25.69 12.21 67.13
CA GLY A 44 -26.14 11.44 65.96
C GLY A 44 -26.21 12.29 64.68
N GLN A 45 -26.67 13.53 64.79
CA GLN A 45 -26.72 14.47 63.66
C GLN A 45 -25.31 14.87 63.19
N GLU A 46 -24.39 15.14 64.11
CA GLU A 46 -22.99 15.44 63.79
C GLU A 46 -22.30 14.27 63.08
N GLU A 47 -22.52 13.04 63.55
CA GLU A 47 -21.98 11.84 62.91
C GLU A 47 -22.54 11.64 61.49
N ILE A 48 -23.84 11.87 61.29
CA ILE A 48 -24.47 11.80 59.96
C ILE A 48 -23.87 12.86 59.03
N ASN A 49 -23.73 14.11 59.50
CA ASN A 49 -23.16 15.18 58.71
C ASN A 49 -21.71 14.88 58.32
N LYS A 50 -20.91 14.35 59.26
CA LYS A 50 -19.52 13.97 59.01
C LYS A 50 -19.43 12.86 57.96
N ARG A 51 -20.25 11.80 58.08
CA ARG A 51 -20.31 10.71 57.09
C ARG A 51 -20.76 11.21 55.71
N HIS A 52 -21.69 12.16 55.67
CA HIS A 52 -22.13 12.75 54.40
C HIS A 52 -21.00 13.54 53.73
N GLU A 53 -20.22 14.30 54.50
CA GLU A 53 -19.12 15.09 53.95
C GLU A 53 -17.93 14.23 53.51
N GLU A 54 -17.63 13.15 54.24
CA GLU A 54 -16.65 12.14 53.82
C GLU A 54 -17.07 11.48 52.51
N MET A 55 -18.31 11.02 52.41
CA MET A 55 -18.86 10.42 51.19
C MET A 55 -18.81 11.38 50.00
N LYS A 56 -19.13 12.66 50.23
CA LYS A 56 -19.07 13.69 49.18
C LYS A 56 -17.63 13.89 48.68
N LYS A 57 -16.65 13.96 49.58
CA LYS A 57 -15.24 14.08 49.23
C LYS A 57 -14.72 12.88 48.45
N GLU A 58 -15.09 11.66 48.86
CA GLU A 58 -14.71 10.45 48.12
C GLU A 58 -15.31 10.44 46.71
N LEU A 59 -16.57 10.87 46.57
CA LEU A 59 -17.22 10.97 45.27
C LEU A 59 -16.53 12.02 44.38
N GLU A 60 -16.21 13.20 44.91
CA GLU A 60 -15.50 14.24 44.17
C GLU A 60 -14.09 13.78 43.76
N MET A 61 -13.37 13.12 44.66
CA MET A 61 -12.04 12.57 44.38
C MET A 61 -12.09 11.50 43.29
N GLY A 62 -13.03 10.55 43.37
CA GLY A 62 -13.20 9.52 42.35
C GLY A 62 -13.62 10.09 40.99
N GLN A 63 -14.45 11.15 40.97
CA GLN A 63 -14.79 11.85 39.73
C GLN A 63 -13.59 12.55 39.10
N GLU A 64 -12.74 13.19 39.92
CA GLU A 64 -11.56 13.89 39.44
C GLU A 64 -10.47 12.91 38.95
N GLU A 65 -10.25 11.81 39.67
CA GLU A 65 -9.37 10.72 39.22
C GLU A 65 -9.81 10.16 37.87
N MET A 66 -11.11 9.87 37.71
CA MET A 66 -11.65 9.39 36.43
C MET A 66 -11.42 10.39 35.29
N LYS A 67 -11.64 11.69 35.52
CA LYS A 67 -11.38 12.73 34.51
C LYS A 67 -9.91 12.80 34.12
N ASN A 68 -9.00 12.68 35.10
CA ASN A 68 -7.57 12.73 34.86
C ASN A 68 -7.08 11.49 34.12
N LEU A 69 -7.60 10.30 34.45
CA LEU A 69 -7.32 9.07 33.69
C LEU A 69 -7.78 9.17 32.24
N ILE A 70 -9.02 9.61 32.00
CA ILE A 70 -9.55 9.80 30.63
C ILE A 70 -8.71 10.82 29.85
N ARG A 71 -8.26 11.89 30.52
CA ARG A 71 -7.40 12.90 29.89
C ARG A 71 -6.04 12.32 29.51
N ALA A 72 -5.41 11.61 30.44
CA ALA A 72 -4.10 10.99 30.21
C ALA A 72 -4.17 9.95 29.07
N GLU A 73 -5.18 9.07 29.08
CA GLU A 73 -5.39 8.07 28.03
C GLU A 73 -5.63 8.73 26.66
N LYS A 74 -6.41 9.82 26.63
CA LYS A 74 -6.63 10.61 25.41
C LYS A 74 -5.32 11.25 24.90
N GLU A 75 -4.51 11.82 25.77
CA GLU A 75 -3.23 12.44 25.42
C GLU A 75 -2.25 11.39 24.88
N GLU A 76 -2.15 10.24 25.52
CA GLU A 76 -1.33 9.10 25.07
C GLU A 76 -1.78 8.60 23.69
N MET A 77 -3.09 8.39 23.50
CA MET A 77 -3.64 7.96 22.21
C MET A 77 -3.38 9.00 21.11
N THR A 78 -3.49 10.28 21.44
CA THR A 78 -3.20 11.37 20.47
C THR A 78 -1.73 11.35 20.06
N ALA A 79 -0.82 11.27 21.04
CA ALA A 79 0.62 11.20 20.77
C ALA A 79 0.99 9.95 19.95
N HIS A 80 0.39 8.80 20.25
CA HIS A 80 0.63 7.58 19.51
C HIS A 80 0.21 7.69 18.04
N VAL A 81 -0.97 8.26 17.78
CA VAL A 81 -1.46 8.49 16.41
C VAL A 81 -0.57 9.50 15.68
N GLU A 82 -0.15 10.58 16.33
CA GLU A 82 0.77 11.57 15.73
C GLU A 82 2.10 10.93 15.30
N ILE A 83 2.70 10.10 16.16
CA ILE A 83 3.93 9.37 15.84
C ILE A 83 3.74 8.47 14.62
N GLN A 84 2.67 7.67 14.59
CA GLN A 84 2.39 6.78 13.46
C GLN A 84 2.19 7.54 12.14
N VAL A 85 1.49 8.69 12.20
CA VAL A 85 1.26 9.53 11.02
C VAL A 85 2.57 10.11 10.50
N GLU A 86 3.45 10.59 11.38
CA GLU A 86 4.74 11.15 10.96
C GLU A 86 5.67 10.06 10.39
N GLU A 87 5.71 8.88 10.99
CA GLU A 87 6.45 7.72 10.44
C GLU A 87 5.94 7.32 9.05
N MET A 88 4.62 7.27 8.86
CA MET A 88 4.01 6.97 7.57
C MET A 88 4.34 8.04 6.53
N LYS A 89 4.30 9.31 6.92
CA LYS A 89 4.66 10.45 6.06
C LYS A 89 6.12 10.38 5.63
N GLU A 90 7.04 10.05 6.53
CA GLU A 90 8.44 9.82 6.17
C GLU A 90 8.60 8.65 5.20
N HIS A 91 7.91 7.54 5.44
CA HIS A 91 7.96 6.37 4.56
C HIS A 91 7.45 6.68 3.15
N VAL A 92 6.35 7.42 3.06
CA VAL A 92 5.80 7.89 1.78
C VAL A 92 6.78 8.83 1.08
N ASN A 93 7.35 9.81 1.79
CA ASN A 93 8.33 10.74 1.21
C ASN A 93 9.58 10.00 0.69
N ARG A 94 10.10 9.03 1.44
CA ARG A 94 11.22 8.18 0.99
C ARG A 94 10.85 7.38 -0.27
N SER A 95 9.64 6.84 -0.33
CA SER A 95 9.17 6.09 -1.51
C SER A 95 9.02 7.00 -2.73
N ILE A 96 8.46 8.20 -2.55
CA ILE A 96 8.35 9.21 -3.61
C ILE A 96 9.74 9.56 -4.15
N GLY A 97 10.71 9.86 -3.27
CA GLY A 97 12.06 10.22 -3.70
C GLY A 97 12.76 9.15 -4.54
N LYS A 98 12.57 7.86 -4.22
CA LYS A 98 13.10 6.76 -5.03
C LYS A 98 12.46 6.70 -6.42
N VAL A 99 11.13 6.85 -6.48
CA VAL A 99 10.41 6.88 -7.76
C VAL A 99 10.84 8.08 -8.60
N GLU A 100 11.04 9.24 -7.99
CA GLU A 100 11.55 10.43 -8.68
C GLU A 100 12.96 10.20 -9.24
N GLU A 101 13.86 9.56 -8.48
CA GLU A 101 15.20 9.17 -8.94
C GLU A 101 15.12 8.22 -10.15
N ASP A 102 14.33 7.14 -10.04
CA ASP A 102 14.14 6.17 -11.13
C ASP A 102 13.59 6.83 -12.40
N VAL A 103 12.62 7.74 -12.26
CA VAL A 103 12.03 8.48 -13.38
C VAL A 103 13.04 9.42 -14.03
N GLN A 104 13.88 10.11 -13.25
CA GLN A 104 14.95 10.96 -13.81
C GLN A 104 16.03 10.13 -14.52
N GLY A 105 16.38 8.97 -13.97
CA GLY A 105 17.28 8.01 -14.62
C GLY A 105 16.73 7.57 -15.98
N ALA A 106 15.49 7.09 -16.01
CA ALA A 106 14.82 6.67 -17.24
C ALA A 106 14.72 7.80 -18.27
N LYS A 107 14.45 9.04 -17.84
CA LYS A 107 14.43 10.21 -18.73
C LYS A 107 15.79 10.43 -19.39
N THR A 108 16.87 10.34 -18.63
CA THR A 108 18.24 10.51 -19.15
C THR A 108 18.59 9.44 -20.19
N GLU A 109 18.20 8.19 -19.94
CA GLU A 109 18.40 7.10 -20.91
C GLU A 109 17.59 7.33 -22.21
N ILE A 110 16.36 7.82 -22.08
CA ILE A 110 15.53 8.19 -23.25
C ILE A 110 16.19 9.29 -24.06
N ASP A 111 16.69 10.35 -23.41
CA ASP A 111 17.38 11.45 -24.09
C ASP A 111 18.63 10.96 -24.86
N GLU A 112 19.40 10.03 -24.28
CA GLU A 112 20.55 9.41 -24.95
C GLU A 112 20.13 8.59 -26.18
N VAL A 113 19.06 7.79 -26.05
CA VAL A 113 18.52 6.99 -27.16
C VAL A 113 17.99 7.89 -28.27
N GLN A 114 17.27 8.97 -27.93
CA GLN A 114 16.79 9.95 -28.90
C GLN A 114 17.95 10.57 -29.68
N GLY A 115 19.04 10.96 -29.00
CA GLY A 115 20.25 11.46 -29.65
C GLY A 115 20.87 10.44 -30.64
N LYS A 116 20.96 9.17 -30.24
CA LYS A 116 21.44 8.08 -31.13
C LYS A 116 20.53 7.88 -32.34
N ILE A 117 19.21 7.96 -32.17
CA ILE A 117 18.23 7.87 -33.26
C ILE A 117 18.45 9.02 -34.25
N SER A 118 18.56 10.26 -33.79
CA SER A 118 18.79 11.41 -34.69
C SER A 118 20.07 11.28 -35.51
N VAL A 119 21.15 10.74 -34.93
CA VAL A 119 22.40 10.45 -35.67
C VAL A 119 22.17 9.38 -36.75
N LEU A 120 21.41 8.34 -36.45
CA LEU A 120 21.10 7.29 -37.41
C LEU A 120 20.20 7.78 -38.54
N GLU A 121 19.17 8.59 -38.24
CA GLU A 121 18.30 9.23 -39.23
C GLU A 121 19.11 10.09 -40.22
N GLN A 122 20.08 10.87 -39.73
CA GLN A 122 20.99 11.63 -40.59
C GLN A 122 21.83 10.71 -41.49
N ARG A 123 22.42 9.65 -40.93
CA ARG A 123 23.25 8.69 -41.70
C ARG A 123 22.45 7.96 -42.78
N ILE A 124 21.18 7.64 -42.51
CA ILE A 124 20.26 7.05 -43.49
C ILE A 124 19.99 8.06 -44.61
N SER A 125 19.69 9.32 -44.26
CA SER A 125 19.47 10.39 -45.24
C SER A 125 20.68 10.59 -46.15
N ASP A 126 21.90 10.61 -45.60
CA ASP A 126 23.14 10.73 -46.38
C ASP A 126 23.37 9.53 -47.33
N LEU A 127 22.94 8.33 -46.93
CA LEU A 127 23.00 7.11 -47.75
C LEU A 127 21.97 7.13 -48.88
N GLU A 128 20.77 7.68 -48.65
CA GLU A 128 19.71 7.83 -49.66
C GLU A 128 20.01 8.95 -50.67
N ILE A 129 20.61 10.05 -50.23
CA ILE A 129 20.95 11.21 -51.10
C ILE A 129 22.17 10.92 -51.98
N ARG A 130 23.09 10.03 -51.55
CA ARG A 130 24.17 9.58 -52.43
C ARG A 130 23.53 8.85 -53.61
N PRO A 131 23.53 9.43 -54.83
CA PRO A 131 23.13 8.70 -56.01
C PRO A 131 24.04 7.47 -56.06
N ASN A 132 23.52 6.38 -56.58
CA ASN A 132 24.23 5.13 -56.85
C ASN A 132 25.38 5.37 -57.86
N ASN A 133 26.37 6.16 -57.47
CA ASN A 133 27.63 6.41 -58.16
C ASN A 133 28.57 5.30 -57.72
N ILE A 134 28.14 4.05 -57.90
CA ILE A 134 29.11 3.01 -58.20
C ILE A 134 29.69 3.48 -59.53
N PRO A 135 30.93 4.03 -59.61
CA PRO A 135 31.59 4.04 -60.89
C PRO A 135 31.53 2.58 -61.34
N ALA A 136 31.03 2.32 -62.54
CA ALA A 136 31.16 1.02 -63.17
C ALA A 136 32.67 0.74 -63.28
N SER A 137 33.30 0.29 -62.20
CA SER A 137 34.71 0.00 -62.16
C SER A 137 34.85 -1.28 -62.97
N PRO A 138 35.60 -1.28 -64.08
CA PRO A 138 35.82 -2.50 -64.85
C PRO A 138 36.50 -3.59 -64.01
N GLU A 139 37.18 -3.23 -62.91
CA GLU A 139 38.05 -4.13 -62.14
C GLU A 139 37.32 -5.22 -61.32
N LEU A 140 36.06 -5.03 -60.92
CA LEU A 140 35.30 -6.11 -60.27
C LEU A 140 34.70 -7.13 -61.25
N MET A 141 34.84 -6.94 -62.56
CA MET A 141 34.42 -7.94 -63.55
C MET A 141 35.49 -9.03 -63.80
N TYR A 142 36.71 -8.90 -63.25
CA TYR A 142 37.87 -9.70 -63.68
C TYR A 142 38.32 -10.82 -62.73
N SER A 143 37.61 -11.15 -61.65
CA SER A 143 38.04 -12.22 -60.73
C SER A 143 37.13 -13.42 -60.63
N ARG A 144 36.05 -13.49 -61.42
CA ARG A 144 35.26 -14.72 -61.55
C ARG A 144 35.16 -15.08 -63.02
N PRO A 145 35.78 -16.19 -63.49
CA PRO A 145 35.52 -16.67 -64.83
C PRO A 145 34.03 -16.96 -64.95
N ILE A 146 33.30 -16.15 -65.70
CA ILE A 146 31.95 -16.51 -66.13
C ILE A 146 32.15 -17.58 -67.19
N VAL A 147 32.08 -18.84 -66.77
CA VAL A 147 32.08 -19.96 -67.71
C VAL A 147 30.78 -19.85 -68.50
N LYS A 148 30.88 -19.72 -69.83
CA LYS A 148 29.73 -19.60 -70.72
C LYS A 148 28.75 -20.75 -70.47
N SER A 149 27.46 -20.44 -70.44
CA SER A 149 26.40 -21.44 -70.32
C SER A 149 26.53 -22.47 -71.45
N LEU A 150 26.40 -23.75 -71.10
CA LEU A 150 26.40 -24.85 -72.05
C LEU A 150 25.07 -24.89 -72.81
N THR A 151 25.07 -25.28 -74.08
CA THR A 151 23.84 -25.52 -74.85
C THR A 151 23.62 -27.02 -74.95
N PHE A 152 22.40 -27.50 -74.67
CA PHE A 152 21.97 -28.86 -74.93
C PHE A 152 21.31 -28.92 -76.30
N ASP A 153 21.91 -29.69 -77.20
CA ASP A 153 21.51 -29.87 -78.60
C ASP A 153 21.13 -31.33 -78.91
N GLY A 154 21.02 -32.17 -77.88
CA GLY A 154 20.71 -33.60 -77.97
C GLY A 154 21.88 -34.47 -78.47
N GLN A 155 23.07 -33.91 -78.75
CA GLN A 155 24.22 -34.68 -79.22
C GLN A 155 24.91 -35.47 -78.09
N THR A 156 24.83 -34.97 -76.86
CA THR A 156 25.30 -35.65 -75.64
C THR A 156 24.11 -36.16 -74.84
N SER A 157 24.29 -37.20 -74.02
CA SER A 157 23.18 -37.70 -73.21
C SER A 157 22.81 -36.70 -72.09
N TRP A 158 21.53 -36.66 -71.72
CA TRP A 158 21.01 -35.77 -70.68
C TRP A 158 21.76 -35.85 -69.34
N THR A 159 22.20 -37.05 -68.96
CA THR A 159 22.95 -37.27 -67.72
C THR A 159 24.33 -36.61 -67.76
N VAL A 160 25.00 -36.65 -68.91
CA VAL A 160 26.30 -36.00 -69.12
C VAL A 160 26.13 -34.49 -69.10
N PHE A 161 25.11 -33.96 -69.78
CA PHE A 161 24.79 -32.54 -69.78
C PHE A 161 24.49 -32.02 -68.37
N LYS A 162 23.63 -32.68 -67.57
CA LYS A 162 23.34 -32.25 -66.19
C LYS A 162 24.58 -32.19 -65.31
N THR A 163 25.47 -33.18 -65.44
CA THR A 163 26.71 -33.22 -64.67
C THR A 163 27.61 -32.03 -65.02
N GLN A 164 27.75 -31.72 -66.31
CA GLN A 164 28.55 -30.57 -66.76
C GLN A 164 27.90 -29.24 -66.37
N PHE A 165 26.57 -29.13 -66.51
CA PHE A 165 25.81 -27.97 -66.09
C PHE A 165 25.93 -27.70 -64.58
N ASP A 166 25.91 -28.75 -63.75
CA ASP A 166 26.09 -28.62 -62.30
C ASP A 166 27.48 -28.09 -61.93
N VAL A 167 28.53 -28.58 -62.58
CA VAL A 167 29.90 -28.06 -62.42
C VAL A 167 29.99 -26.59 -62.81
N VAL A 168 29.41 -26.21 -63.95
CA VAL A 168 29.37 -24.81 -64.44
C VAL A 168 28.58 -23.92 -63.47
N SER A 169 27.41 -24.37 -63.01
CA SER A 169 26.57 -23.64 -62.06
C SER A 169 27.28 -23.38 -60.73
N SER A 170 28.03 -24.36 -60.24
CA SER A 170 28.78 -24.27 -58.98
C SER A 170 29.98 -23.34 -59.13
N THR A 171 30.69 -23.43 -60.26
CA THR A 171 31.83 -22.56 -60.60
C THR A 171 31.40 -21.10 -60.74
N ASN A 172 30.24 -20.87 -61.37
CA ASN A 172 29.66 -19.53 -61.52
C ASN A 172 28.96 -19.04 -60.25
N GLY A 173 28.68 -19.92 -59.28
CA GLY A 173 27.97 -19.61 -58.04
C GLY A 173 26.49 -19.24 -58.26
N TRP A 174 25.83 -19.88 -59.22
CA TRP A 174 24.42 -19.64 -59.48
C TRP A 174 23.55 -20.17 -58.33
N THR A 175 22.69 -19.30 -57.79
CA THR A 175 21.69 -19.66 -56.78
C THR A 175 20.47 -20.29 -57.43
N GLY A 176 19.60 -20.96 -56.66
CA GLY A 176 18.45 -21.71 -57.18
C GLY A 176 17.65 -21.02 -58.30
N PRO A 177 17.20 -19.77 -58.13
CA PRO A 177 16.47 -19.05 -59.16
C PRO A 177 17.29 -18.83 -60.44
N VAL A 178 18.54 -18.39 -60.32
CA VAL A 178 19.43 -18.12 -61.46
C VAL A 178 19.82 -19.41 -62.17
N LYS A 179 20.09 -20.48 -61.41
CA LYS A 179 20.42 -21.80 -61.93
C LYS A 179 19.26 -22.40 -62.73
N ALA A 180 18.02 -22.23 -62.27
CA ALA A 180 16.83 -22.67 -63.00
C ALA A 180 16.64 -21.91 -64.32
N SER A 181 16.77 -20.57 -64.31
CA SER A 181 16.65 -19.78 -65.54
C SER A 181 17.73 -20.13 -66.57
N GLN A 182 18.97 -20.35 -66.12
CA GLN A 182 20.05 -20.75 -67.00
C GLN A 182 19.86 -22.18 -67.55
N LEU A 183 19.32 -23.11 -66.75
CA LEU A 183 19.03 -24.46 -67.22
C LEU A 183 18.00 -24.42 -68.35
N VAL A 184 16.96 -23.61 -68.22
CA VAL A 184 15.94 -23.43 -69.27
C VAL A 184 16.54 -22.78 -70.51
N ALA A 185 17.37 -21.74 -70.34
CA ALA A 185 18.03 -21.05 -71.46
C ALA A 185 19.04 -21.94 -72.20
N SER A 186 19.63 -22.91 -71.51
CA SER A 186 20.57 -23.88 -72.08
C SER A 186 19.92 -24.94 -72.98
N LEU A 187 18.60 -25.12 -72.93
CA LEU A 187 17.90 -26.12 -73.74
C LEU A 187 17.48 -25.48 -75.08
N GLN A 188 17.97 -26.00 -76.20
CA GLN A 188 17.65 -25.48 -77.53
C GLN A 188 16.99 -26.57 -78.40
N GLY A 189 15.93 -26.22 -79.15
CA GLY A 189 15.19 -27.15 -80.01
C GLY A 189 13.94 -27.75 -79.36
N THR A 190 13.39 -28.83 -79.94
CA THR A 190 12.10 -29.47 -79.60
C THR A 190 11.94 -29.92 -78.13
N GLU A 191 13.01 -29.91 -77.33
CA GLU A 191 12.94 -30.21 -75.89
C GLU A 191 12.68 -28.99 -75.01
N ALA A 192 12.83 -27.75 -75.51
CA ALA A 192 12.34 -26.56 -74.82
C ALA A 192 10.80 -26.53 -74.74
N GLU A 193 10.12 -27.17 -75.70
CA GLU A 193 8.65 -27.30 -75.73
C GLU A 193 8.14 -28.33 -74.70
N VAL A 194 8.92 -29.37 -74.38
CA VAL A 194 8.55 -30.38 -73.38
C VAL A 194 8.45 -29.81 -71.97
N LEU A 195 9.29 -28.81 -71.63
CA LEU A 195 9.22 -28.13 -70.32
C LEU A 195 8.08 -27.10 -70.22
N GLN A 196 7.55 -26.59 -71.32
CA GLN A 196 6.33 -25.75 -71.29
C GLN A 196 5.05 -26.58 -71.17
N GLY A 197 5.11 -27.89 -71.48
CA GLY A 197 3.96 -28.80 -71.43
C GLY A 197 3.70 -29.46 -70.07
N ILE A 198 4.55 -29.25 -69.06
CA ILE A 198 4.34 -29.80 -67.72
C ILE A 198 3.46 -28.81 -66.93
N PRO A 199 2.23 -29.15 -66.54
CA PRO A 199 1.43 -28.29 -65.68
C PRO A 199 2.15 -28.12 -64.35
N ALA A 200 2.24 -26.88 -63.84
CA ALA A 200 2.66 -26.66 -62.47
C ALA A 200 1.72 -27.45 -61.54
N GLU A 201 2.22 -28.49 -60.89
CA GLU A 201 1.48 -29.16 -59.82
C GLU A 201 1.13 -28.12 -58.75
N LYS A 202 -0.14 -28.18 -58.34
CA LYS A 202 -0.75 -27.26 -57.38
C LYS A 202 -0.37 -27.62 -55.96
#